data_AF-A0A7J5ZM34-F1
#
_entry.id   AF-A0A7J5ZM34-F1
#
_cell.length_a   1.000
_cell.length_b   1.000
_cell.length_c   1.000
_cell.angle_alpha   90.00
_cell.angle_beta   90.00
_cell.angle_gamma   90.00
#
_symmetry.space_group_name_H-M   'P 1'
#
loop_
_entity.id
_entity.type
_entity.pdbx_description
1 polymer ?
#
loop_
_entity_poly.entity_id
_entity_poly.type
_entity_poly.pdbx_seq_one_letter_code
_entity_poly.pdbx_strand_id
1 'polypeptide(L)'
;MCMTDNQGGVLNYYHNNFSAPDCGVPHFTESKFRVCPDVGHNSSDDDNGRVRTFFTAVLNEAERERLCRNMAGHLKGPQLFIQKRMVQCLTVDQDYGSRVQALLDKYNAKSHRERCVSGGKAGPHTHQAVLAILFYGK
;
A
#
# COMPACT_ATOMS: atom_id res chain seq x y z
N MET A 1 -35.20 -17.96 3.38
CA MET A 1 -36.31 -18.39 4.26
C MET A 1 -36.72 -17.21 5.10
N CYS A 2 -37.98 -16.75 5.01
CA CYS A 2 -38.46 -15.70 5.91
C CYS A 2 -38.68 -16.30 7.31
N MET A 3 -38.15 -15.65 8.34
CA MET A 3 -38.13 -16.17 9.72
C MET A 3 -39.13 -15.47 10.64
N THR A 4 -39.85 -14.48 10.12
CA THR A 4 -40.87 -13.69 10.82
C THR A 4 -42.20 -13.76 10.07
N ASP A 5 -43.21 -13.04 10.54
CA ASP A 5 -44.52 -12.91 9.89
C ASP A 5 -44.48 -12.12 8.55
N ASN A 6 -43.31 -11.66 8.13
CA ASN A 6 -43.11 -10.85 6.92
C ASN A 6 -44.00 -9.60 6.89
N GLN A 7 -44.22 -8.96 8.04
CA GLN A 7 -45.13 -7.81 8.20
C GLN A 7 -46.62 -8.16 8.01
N GLY A 8 -46.97 -9.45 8.00
CA GLY A 8 -48.34 -9.94 7.93
C GLY A 8 -49.10 -9.44 6.70
N GLY A 9 -50.28 -8.86 6.93
CA GLY A 9 -51.14 -8.28 5.88
C GLY A 9 -50.99 -6.77 5.71
N VAL A 10 -49.92 -6.17 6.23
CA VAL A 10 -49.67 -4.73 6.05
C VAL A 10 -49.49 -4.42 4.57
N LEU A 11 -50.02 -3.26 4.13
CA LEU A 11 -49.85 -2.80 2.76
C LEU A 11 -48.36 -2.68 2.41
N ASN A 12 -47.96 -3.26 1.29
CA ASN A 12 -46.56 -3.36 0.85
C ASN A 12 -46.17 -2.27 -0.16
N TYR A 13 -46.91 -1.17 -0.23
CA TYR A 13 -46.63 -0.06 -1.14
C TYR A 13 -46.71 1.31 -0.42
N TYR A 14 -45.87 2.24 -0.88
CA TYR A 14 -45.82 3.63 -0.44
C TYR A 14 -45.92 4.54 -1.67
N HIS A 15 -46.71 5.62 -1.67
CA HIS A 15 -47.60 6.11 -0.60
C HIS A 15 -48.91 5.29 -0.53
N ASN A 16 -49.57 5.24 0.63
CA ASN A 16 -50.88 4.58 0.81
C ASN A 16 -51.80 5.38 1.76
N ASN A 17 -53.12 5.12 1.70
CA ASN A 17 -54.14 5.79 2.51
C ASN A 17 -54.61 4.96 3.72
N PHE A 18 -53.89 3.90 4.09
CA PHE A 18 -54.32 2.92 5.10
C PHE A 18 -53.43 2.92 6.34
N SER A 19 -52.72 4.03 6.60
CA SER A 19 -51.88 4.24 7.78
C SER A 19 -50.76 3.19 7.97
N ALA A 20 -50.27 2.59 6.88
CA ALA A 20 -49.03 1.80 6.96
C ALA A 20 -47.84 2.73 7.27
N PRO A 21 -46.66 2.19 7.66
CA PRO A 21 -45.51 3.00 8.07
C PRO A 21 -45.15 4.10 7.06
N ASP A 22 -44.94 5.31 7.57
CA ASP A 22 -44.56 6.49 6.78
C ASP A 22 -43.04 6.68 6.82
N CYS A 23 -42.42 6.76 5.64
CA CYS A 23 -40.99 6.98 5.48
C CYS A 23 -40.62 8.48 5.46
N GLY A 24 -41.61 9.38 5.37
CA GLY A 24 -41.43 10.81 5.16
C GLY A 24 -41.17 11.64 6.41
N VAL A 25 -40.43 11.15 7.39
CA VAL A 25 -40.14 11.87 8.65
C VAL A 25 -39.07 12.96 8.44
N PRO A 26 -39.45 14.26 8.35
CA PRO A 26 -38.51 15.30 7.90
C PRO A 26 -37.34 15.52 8.87
N HIS A 27 -37.55 15.20 10.15
CA HIS A 27 -36.56 15.32 11.22
C HIS A 27 -35.33 14.40 11.05
N PHE A 28 -35.41 13.38 10.19
CA PHE A 28 -34.31 12.46 9.91
C PHE A 28 -33.72 12.63 8.50
N THR A 29 -33.95 13.78 7.86
CA THR A 29 -33.37 14.07 6.54
C THR A 29 -31.84 14.28 6.65
N GLU A 30 -31.08 13.65 5.75
CA GLU A 30 -29.62 13.81 5.68
C GLU A 30 -29.20 15.25 5.40
N SER A 31 -28.00 15.63 5.86
CA SER A 31 -27.42 16.93 5.56
C SER A 31 -27.13 17.05 4.06
N LYS A 32 -27.60 18.14 3.44
CA LYS A 32 -27.30 18.45 2.04
C LYS A 32 -25.87 18.97 1.90
N PHE A 33 -25.11 18.45 0.94
CA PHE A 33 -23.80 18.95 0.56
C PHE A 33 -23.72 19.15 -0.95
N ARG A 34 -22.91 20.11 -1.38
CA ARG A 34 -22.72 20.41 -2.79
C ARG A 34 -21.59 19.54 -3.36
N VAL A 35 -21.83 18.94 -4.52
CA VAL A 35 -20.83 18.18 -5.28
C VAL A 35 -20.55 18.88 -6.61
N CYS A 36 -19.29 19.19 -6.86
CA CYS A 36 -18.70 19.70 -8.11
C CYS A 36 -17.23 19.24 -8.10
N PRO A 37 -16.51 19.02 -9.23
CA PRO A 37 -16.87 19.15 -10.66
C PRO A 37 -17.28 17.78 -11.28
N ASP A 38 -16.88 17.49 -12.53
CA ASP A 38 -17.25 16.29 -13.30
C ASP A 38 -17.02 14.97 -12.55
N VAL A 39 -17.83 13.96 -12.93
CA VAL A 39 -17.75 12.61 -12.36
C VAL A 39 -16.49 11.91 -12.88
N GLY A 40 -15.40 12.05 -12.14
CA GLY A 40 -14.12 11.40 -12.38
C GLY A 40 -13.10 11.86 -11.35
N HIS A 41 -12.35 10.94 -10.75
CA HIS A 41 -11.36 11.29 -9.73
C HIS A 41 -10.09 10.46 -9.89
N ASN A 42 -8.94 11.13 -9.86
CA ASN A 42 -7.64 10.52 -9.67
C ASN A 42 -7.12 10.88 -8.28
N SER A 43 -6.93 9.88 -7.43
CA SER A 43 -6.45 10.04 -6.04
C SER A 43 -4.91 9.98 -5.94
N SER A 44 -4.20 10.18 -7.04
CA SER A 44 -2.72 10.11 -7.09
C SER A 44 -2.02 11.31 -6.43
N ASP A 45 -2.74 12.15 -5.69
CA ASP A 45 -2.14 13.28 -4.98
C ASP A 45 -1.34 12.73 -3.79
N ASP A 46 -0.02 12.60 -4.00
CA ASP A 46 0.92 12.01 -3.06
C ASP A 46 1.33 13.09 -2.03
N ASP A 47 0.45 13.38 -1.05
CA ASP A 47 0.78 14.24 0.09
C ASP A 47 1.73 13.49 1.04
N ASN A 48 3.00 13.40 0.66
CA ASN A 48 4.05 12.79 1.46
C ASN A 48 4.45 13.62 2.68
N GLY A 49 3.92 14.84 2.86
CA GLY A 49 4.26 15.73 3.98
C GLY A 49 3.97 15.09 5.33
N ARG A 50 2.89 14.29 5.41
CA ARG A 50 2.51 13.54 6.62
C ARG A 50 3.54 12.49 7.00
N VAL A 51 4.13 11.80 6.01
CA VAL A 51 5.15 10.78 6.23
C VAL A 51 6.42 11.40 6.79
N ARG A 52 6.82 12.56 6.26
CA ARG A 52 7.97 13.32 6.80
C ARG A 52 7.72 13.70 8.26
N THR A 53 6.57 14.28 8.58
CA THR A 53 6.21 14.68 9.95
C THR A 53 6.23 13.49 10.91
N PHE A 54 5.69 12.34 10.48
CA PHE A 54 5.76 11.12 11.27
C PHE A 54 7.21 10.71 11.57
N PHE A 55 8.07 10.70 10.56
CA PHE A 55 9.46 10.28 10.72
C PHE A 55 10.30 11.25 11.59
N THR A 56 10.12 12.56 11.42
CA THR A 56 10.97 13.56 12.08
C THR A 56 10.43 14.02 13.44
N ALA A 57 9.12 14.15 13.59
CA ALA A 57 8.51 14.75 14.77
C ALA A 57 7.83 13.75 15.72
N VAL A 58 7.42 12.56 15.24
CA VAL A 58 6.75 11.55 16.08
C VAL A 58 7.72 10.49 16.57
N LEU A 59 8.61 10.00 15.71
CA LEU A 59 9.57 8.95 16.07
C LEU A 59 10.80 9.52 16.78
N ASN A 60 11.28 8.80 17.79
CA ASN A 60 12.61 9.02 18.35
C ASN A 60 13.71 8.33 17.52
N GLU A 61 14.97 8.57 17.87
CA GLU A 61 16.12 8.06 17.11
C GLU A 61 16.20 6.53 17.07
N ALA A 62 15.91 5.85 18.18
CA ALA A 62 15.95 4.39 18.24
C ALA A 62 14.83 3.76 17.40
N GLU A 63 13.66 4.39 17.37
CA GLU A 63 12.53 3.98 16.54
C GLU A 63 12.81 4.20 15.05
N ARG A 64 13.41 5.34 14.68
CA ARG A 64 13.85 5.60 13.30
C ARG A 64 14.83 4.54 12.82
N GLU A 65 15.81 4.18 13.65
CA GLU A 65 16.79 3.15 13.31
C GLU A 65 16.13 1.78 13.12
N ARG A 66 15.20 1.39 14.01
CA ARG A 66 14.43 0.14 13.89
C ARG A 66 13.58 0.13 12.63
N LEU A 67 12.92 1.24 12.31
CA LEU A 67 12.11 1.38 11.11
C LEU A 67 12.97 1.19 9.84
N CYS A 68 14.12 1.86 9.75
CA CYS A 68 15.04 1.73 8.63
C CYS A 68 15.57 0.28 8.49
N ARG A 69 15.90 -0.36 9.61
CA ARG A 69 16.33 -1.78 9.64
C ARG A 69 15.25 -2.74 9.18
N ASN A 70 14.02 -2.57 9.66
CA ASN A 70 12.90 -3.42 9.25
C ASN A 70 12.64 -3.29 7.75
N MET A 71 12.65 -2.06 7.23
CA MET A 71 12.41 -1.78 5.83
C MET A 71 13.50 -2.38 4.93
N ALA A 72 14.77 -2.09 5.20
CA ALA A 72 15.88 -2.66 4.45
C ALA A 72 15.95 -4.20 4.58
N GLY A 73 15.58 -4.73 5.76
CA GLY A 73 15.51 -6.17 6.01
C GLY A 73 14.52 -6.91 5.11
N HIS A 74 13.37 -6.30 4.80
CA HIS A 74 12.41 -6.83 3.84
C HIS A 74 12.81 -6.57 2.38
N LEU A 75 13.42 -5.42 2.10
CA LEU A 75 13.78 -5.00 0.74
C LEU A 75 15.08 -5.60 0.19
N LYS A 76 15.85 -6.35 0.99
CA LYS A 76 17.12 -6.96 0.54
C LYS A 76 16.98 -8.08 -0.50
N GLY A 77 15.80 -8.68 -0.62
CA GLY A 77 15.53 -9.82 -1.51
C GLY A 77 15.12 -9.43 -2.94
N PRO A 78 14.22 -8.45 -3.13
CA PRO A 78 13.81 -7.96 -4.45
C PRO A 78 14.96 -7.48 -5.34
N GLN A 79 14.72 -7.42 -6.65
CA GLN A 79 15.69 -6.94 -7.65
C GLN A 79 16.09 -5.47 -7.41
N LEU A 80 17.30 -5.10 -7.82
CA LEU A 80 17.90 -3.78 -7.55
C LEU A 80 17.05 -2.61 -8.04
N PHE A 81 16.32 -2.73 -9.15
CA PHE A 81 15.48 -1.64 -9.65
C PHE A 81 14.27 -1.36 -8.73
N ILE A 82 13.71 -2.39 -8.08
CA ILE A 82 12.63 -2.26 -7.10
C ILE A 82 13.16 -1.58 -5.84
N GLN A 83 14.34 -1.99 -5.39
CA GLN A 83 15.01 -1.35 -4.26
C GLN A 83 15.26 0.14 -4.52
N LYS A 84 15.80 0.49 -5.70
CA LYS A 84 16.02 1.89 -6.10
C LYS A 84 14.72 2.69 -6.14
N ARG A 85 13.65 2.13 -6.72
CA ARG A 85 12.34 2.79 -6.76
C ARG A 85 11.79 3.04 -5.36
N MET A 86 11.92 2.06 -4.45
CA MET A 86 11.46 2.23 -3.08
C MET A 86 12.24 3.32 -2.34
N VAL A 87 13.56 3.37 -2.51
CA VAL A 87 14.39 4.45 -1.92
C VAL A 87 14.02 5.82 -2.52
N GLN A 88 13.69 5.89 -3.81
CA GLN A 88 13.17 7.13 -4.41
C GLN A 88 11.85 7.58 -3.77
N CYS A 89 10.96 6.65 -3.42
CA CYS A 89 9.74 6.98 -2.68
C CYS A 89 10.01 7.49 -1.25
N LEU A 90 11.21 7.27 -0.69
CA LEU A 90 11.63 7.78 0.62
C LEU A 90 12.31 9.15 0.54
N THR A 91 12.36 9.79 -0.63
CA THR A 91 12.86 11.17 -0.81
C THR A 91 12.03 12.22 -0.05
N VAL A 92 10.94 11.80 0.59
CA VAL A 92 10.16 12.55 1.59
C VAL A 92 11.03 13.09 2.73
N ASP A 93 12.11 12.38 3.06
CA ASP A 93 13.15 12.82 4.00
C ASP A 93 14.52 12.22 3.62
N GLN A 94 15.53 13.08 3.46
CA GLN A 94 16.85 12.67 3.00
C GLN A 94 17.55 11.72 3.99
N ASP A 95 17.35 11.93 5.30
CA ASP A 95 17.93 11.07 6.34
C ASP A 95 17.27 9.68 6.29
N TYR A 96 15.94 9.63 6.12
CA TYR A 96 15.23 8.38 5.98
C TYR A 96 15.72 7.55 4.77
N GLY A 97 15.71 8.14 3.57
CA GLY A 97 16.14 7.46 2.35
C GLY A 97 17.61 6.99 2.42
N SER A 98 18.51 7.84 2.93
CA SER A 98 19.93 7.52 3.03
C SER A 98 20.24 6.38 4.02
N ARG A 99 19.55 6.33 5.15
CA ARG A 99 19.67 5.22 6.13
C ARG A 99 19.24 3.88 5.54
N VAL A 100 18.12 3.86 4.82
CA VAL A 100 17.63 2.64 4.15
C VAL A 100 18.59 2.22 3.04
N GLN A 101 19.06 3.15 2.21
CA GLN A 101 20.04 2.87 1.16
C GLN A 101 21.34 2.26 1.72
N ALA A 102 21.90 2.86 2.78
CA ALA A 102 23.13 2.36 3.39
C ALA A 102 22.99 0.93 3.94
N LEU A 103 21.81 0.57 4.46
CA LEU A 103 21.52 -0.80 4.92
C LEU A 103 21.36 -1.77 3.74
N LEU A 104 20.69 -1.35 2.66
CA LEU A 104 20.56 -2.15 1.44
C LEU A 104 21.91 -2.41 0.80
N ASP A 105 22.79 -1.41 0.72
CA ASP A 105 24.14 -1.56 0.18
C ASP A 105 24.94 -2.61 0.97
N LYS A 106 24.82 -2.61 2.31
CA LYS A 106 25.41 -3.64 3.17
C LYS A 106 24.85 -5.03 2.88
N TYR A 107 23.53 -5.17 2.72
CA TYR A 107 22.91 -6.47 2.44
C TYR A 107 23.22 -6.98 1.03
N ASN A 108 23.24 -6.11 0.03
CA ASN A 108 23.57 -6.45 -1.34
C ASN A 108 25.05 -6.84 -1.50
N ALA A 109 25.96 -6.13 -0.83
CA ALA A 109 27.37 -6.52 -0.78
C ALA A 109 27.57 -7.87 -0.09
N LYS A 110 26.83 -8.14 1.00
CA LYS A 110 26.84 -9.44 1.68
C LYS A 110 26.32 -10.56 0.77
N SER A 111 25.18 -10.37 0.12
CA SER A 111 24.59 -11.39 -0.76
C SER A 111 25.45 -11.66 -2.00
N HIS A 112 26.11 -10.63 -2.55
CA HIS A 112 27.09 -10.80 -3.62
C HIS A 112 28.29 -11.64 -3.17
N ARG A 113 28.86 -11.34 -1.99
CA ARG A 113 29.95 -12.13 -1.41
C ARG A 113 29.54 -13.58 -1.16
N GLU A 114 28.37 -13.81 -0.57
CA GLU A 114 27.86 -15.17 -0.32
C GLU A 114 27.71 -15.96 -1.62
N ARG A 115 27.23 -15.31 -2.69
CA ARG A 115 27.09 -15.91 -4.02
C ARG A 115 28.45 -16.25 -4.66
N CYS A 116 29.45 -15.36 -4.53
CA CYS A 116 30.81 -15.62 -5.00
C CYS A 116 31.48 -16.77 -4.22
N VAL A 117 31.26 -16.84 -2.91
CA VAL A 117 31.82 -17.89 -2.04
C VAL A 117 31.13 -19.24 -2.27
N SER A 118 29.81 -19.27 -2.47
CA SER A 118 29.07 -20.49 -2.82
C SER A 118 29.33 -20.95 -4.27
N GLY A 119 29.76 -20.04 -5.15
CA GLY A 119 30.14 -20.32 -6.53
C GLY A 119 31.38 -21.22 -6.69
N GLY A 120 32.14 -21.47 -5.61
CA GLY A 120 33.18 -22.50 -5.58
C GLY A 120 32.65 -23.94 -5.45
N LYS A 121 31.35 -24.14 -5.24
CA LYS A 121 30.70 -25.46 -5.11
C LYS A 121 29.32 -25.49 -5.76
N ALA A 122 29.20 -25.16 -7.05
CA ALA A 122 28.03 -25.54 -7.84
C ALA A 122 28.34 -25.47 -9.34
N GLY A 123 28.04 -26.57 -10.05
CA GLY A 123 28.18 -26.70 -11.51
C GLY A 123 27.26 -25.77 -12.31
N PRO A 124 27.28 -25.88 -13.66
CA PRO A 124 26.83 -24.83 -14.55
C PRO A 124 25.31 -24.60 -14.47
N HIS A 125 24.98 -23.35 -14.16
CA HIS A 125 23.81 -22.54 -14.55
C HIS A 125 22.57 -23.24 -15.16
N THR A 126 21.40 -23.02 -14.55
CA THR A 126 20.13 -23.12 -15.31
C THR A 126 19.10 -22.00 -15.07
N HIS A 127 19.16 -21.20 -13.99
CA HIS A 127 18.05 -20.26 -13.73
C HIS A 127 18.23 -18.81 -14.24
N GLN A 128 19.46 -18.40 -14.58
CA GLN A 128 19.72 -17.00 -14.96
C GLN A 128 19.77 -16.75 -16.47
N ALA A 129 19.99 -17.80 -17.28
CA ALA A 129 19.92 -17.72 -18.74
C ALA A 129 18.48 -17.71 -19.27
N VAL A 130 17.53 -18.37 -18.58
CA VAL A 130 16.13 -18.48 -19.04
C VAL A 130 15.39 -17.14 -18.93
N LEU A 131 15.69 -16.33 -17.90
CA LEU A 131 15.05 -15.01 -17.74
C LEU A 131 15.54 -13.97 -18.75
N ALA A 132 16.80 -14.05 -19.22
CA ALA A 132 17.31 -13.15 -20.25
C ALA A 132 16.64 -13.42 -21.61
N ILE A 133 16.34 -14.69 -21.92
CA ILE A 133 15.67 -15.08 -23.16
C ILE A 133 14.16 -14.73 -23.11
N LEU A 134 13.52 -14.81 -21.94
CA LEU A 134 12.09 -14.53 -21.80
C LEU A 134 11.73 -13.03 -21.69
N PHE A 135 12.65 -12.17 -21.23
CA PHE A 135 12.33 -10.76 -20.99
C PHE A 135 12.99 -9.74 -21.92
N TYR A 136 14.04 -10.11 -22.66
CA TYR A 136 14.75 -9.19 -23.58
C TYR A 136 14.76 -9.62 -25.06
N GLY A 137 13.92 -10.60 -25.41
CA GLY A 137 13.74 -11.07 -26.78
C GLY A 137 12.50 -10.49 -27.46
N LYS A 138 12.51 -9.19 -27.79
CA LYS A 138 11.95 -8.51 -28.97
C LYS A 138 11.75 -7.02 -28.71
#